data_AF-A0A6I9MZP3-F1
#
_entry.id   AF-A0A6I9MZP3-F1
#
_cell.length_a   1.000
_cell.length_b   1.000
_cell.length_c   1.000
_cell.angle_alpha   90.00
_cell.angle_beta   90.00
_cell.angle_gamma   90.00
#
_symmetry.space_group_name_H-M   'P 1'
#
loop_
_entity.id
_entity.type
_entity.pdbx_description
1 polymer ?
#
loop_
_entity_poly.entity_id
_entity_poly.type
_entity_poly.pdbx_seq_one_letter_code
_entity_poly.pdbx_strand_id
1 'polypeptide(L)'
;TLAINRGESLKILTVKVNIPDRVKNDFTRWCIDNRWKPKTFAREEHWAIVRSAIDDSYKRLILPFLTRNYRTKLSSTAEKESIAMFVSNLRRCLLVGPVRGCVILGVDPGFRHGCKLAVLSPTGQIIHTDVVYLHNSGQQREVDKLRHLMMTYSCTNVVIGNGTACRETESVFADLISRRCFHPLDVSYCITSEAGASIYSVSPEAVKELPDMDPNLRSAVSIGRRVQDPMAELVKIDPKHIGIGTYQHDVSAGALKAALDGVVQECVSFVGVDINICSEMLMRHVAGLNVGRAKSIAEWREQNGPFNNREQLKLVKGMGPKTYQQCAGFIRINLQTLHSAKSSPHPVPEKPAAKKSKGKTCVNIPTSFNPLDQTCIHPESYHVAERFLSLVGGSADQIGSAGLRQCVESKVRTSSVEELAKTVDSTPETLKLIIDGLVQPPGFDIRQSFGKAVFKRGIVSMSDLRVGAVLTGQVDNATLFGAFVDIGVGRSGLIHKSKITLDKLPASQRRRSLALGPGMRVEVRVLNVDPQRGRIGLDLIRVLQ
;
A
#
# COMPACT_ATOMS: atom_id res chain seq x y z
N THR A 1 -25.05 -6.40 -3.08
CA THR A 1 -25.05 -7.57 -3.98
C THR A 1 -24.13 -8.68 -3.52
N LEU A 2 -22.82 -8.44 -3.28
CA LEU A 2 -21.88 -9.52 -2.88
C LEU A 2 -22.34 -10.32 -1.65
N ALA A 3 -22.79 -9.65 -0.59
CA ALA A 3 -23.33 -10.32 0.60
C ALA A 3 -24.55 -11.21 0.30
N ILE A 4 -25.42 -10.77 -0.61
CA ILE A 4 -26.61 -11.53 -1.05
C ILE A 4 -26.16 -12.78 -1.81
N ASN A 5 -25.21 -12.64 -2.75
CA ASN A 5 -24.66 -13.75 -3.51
C ASN A 5 -23.96 -14.77 -2.60
N ARG A 6 -23.21 -14.31 -1.59
CA ARG A 6 -22.59 -15.18 -0.58
C ARG A 6 -23.62 -15.92 0.27
N GLY A 7 -24.67 -15.23 0.72
CA GLY A 7 -25.75 -15.87 1.46
C GLY A 7 -26.46 -16.96 0.65
N GLU A 8 -26.65 -16.72 -0.64
CA GLU A 8 -27.22 -17.72 -1.57
C GLU A 8 -26.26 -18.88 -1.84
N SER A 9 -24.96 -18.64 -2.06
CA SER A 9 -23.97 -19.70 -2.30
C SER A 9 -23.79 -20.61 -1.08
N LEU A 10 -23.91 -20.06 0.12
CA LEU A 10 -23.91 -20.78 1.39
C LEU A 10 -25.27 -21.44 1.70
N LYS A 11 -26.27 -21.32 0.81
CA LYS A 11 -27.63 -21.85 0.98
C LYS A 11 -28.37 -21.31 2.21
N ILE A 12 -27.99 -20.12 2.69
CA ILE A 12 -28.64 -19.42 3.82
C ILE A 12 -29.80 -18.55 3.31
N LEU A 13 -29.68 -18.04 2.08
CA LEU A 13 -30.68 -17.18 1.43
C LEU A 13 -31.13 -17.78 0.09
N THR A 14 -32.33 -17.41 -0.36
CA THR A 14 -32.79 -17.61 -1.74
C THR A 14 -33.12 -16.25 -2.34
N VAL A 15 -32.63 -15.98 -3.55
CA VAL A 15 -32.71 -14.63 -4.14
C VAL A 15 -33.49 -14.69 -5.44
N LYS A 16 -34.63 -14.00 -5.48
CA LYS A 16 -35.52 -13.91 -6.64
C LYS A 16 -35.49 -12.51 -7.25
N VAL A 17 -35.35 -12.43 -8.57
CA VAL A 17 -35.59 -11.19 -9.32
C VAL A 17 -37.06 -11.15 -9.68
N ASN A 18 -37.78 -10.13 -9.23
CA ASN A 18 -39.17 -9.94 -9.59
C ASN A 18 -39.25 -8.98 -10.79
N ILE A 19 -39.74 -9.47 -11.93
CA ILE A 19 -39.91 -8.67 -13.14
C ILE A 19 -41.38 -8.25 -13.19
N PRO A 20 -41.69 -6.94 -13.27
CA PRO A 20 -43.07 -6.47 -13.28
C PRO A 20 -43.88 -7.03 -14.45
N ASP A 21 -45.16 -7.36 -14.22
CA ASP A 21 -46.07 -7.90 -15.25
C ASP A 21 -46.22 -6.99 -16.47
N ARG A 22 -46.02 -5.68 -16.30
CA ARG A 22 -45.99 -4.72 -17.41
C ARG A 22 -44.99 -5.13 -18.49
N VAL A 23 -43.82 -5.65 -18.11
CA VAL A 23 -42.79 -6.09 -19.07
C VAL A 23 -43.31 -7.26 -19.91
N LYS A 24 -44.04 -8.20 -19.29
CA LYS A 24 -44.70 -9.30 -20.00
C LYS A 24 -45.76 -8.77 -20.95
N ASN A 25 -46.62 -7.88 -20.48
CA ASN A 25 -47.70 -7.32 -21.29
C ASN A 25 -47.17 -6.53 -22.49
N ASP A 26 -46.12 -5.75 -22.30
CA ASP A 26 -45.48 -4.97 -23.37
C ASP A 26 -44.79 -5.89 -24.39
N PHE A 27 -44.11 -6.96 -23.93
CA PHE A 27 -43.55 -7.99 -24.80
C PHE A 27 -44.65 -8.68 -25.63
N THR A 28 -45.70 -9.18 -24.97
CA THR A 28 -46.81 -9.87 -25.64
C THR A 28 -47.50 -8.96 -26.66
N ARG A 29 -47.76 -7.70 -26.29
CA ARG A 29 -48.35 -6.71 -27.20
C ARG A 29 -47.45 -6.47 -28.42
N TRP A 30 -46.15 -6.24 -28.19
CA TRP A 30 -45.21 -6.04 -29.29
C TRP A 30 -45.16 -7.24 -30.24
N CYS A 31 -45.13 -8.44 -29.68
CA CYS A 31 -45.15 -9.71 -30.39
C CYS A 31 -46.38 -9.87 -31.29
N ILE A 32 -47.57 -9.59 -30.75
CA ILE A 32 -48.84 -9.70 -31.48
C ILE A 32 -48.98 -8.59 -32.54
N ASP A 33 -48.68 -7.35 -32.17
CA ASP A 33 -49.00 -6.19 -33.01
C ASP A 33 -47.94 -5.91 -34.08
N ASN A 34 -46.69 -6.31 -33.85
CA ASN A 34 -45.57 -5.93 -34.72
C ASN A 34 -44.88 -7.13 -35.36
N ARG A 35 -44.60 -8.20 -34.60
CA ARG A 35 -43.76 -9.31 -35.07
C ARG A 35 -44.55 -10.41 -35.79
N TRP A 36 -45.66 -10.83 -35.19
CA TRP A 36 -46.47 -11.96 -35.64
C TRP A 36 -47.88 -11.56 -36.01
N LYS A 37 -48.09 -10.27 -36.32
CA LYS A 37 -49.36 -9.77 -36.82
C LYS A 37 -49.72 -10.46 -38.15
N PRO A 38 -50.86 -11.17 -38.22
CA PRO A 38 -51.32 -11.76 -39.46
C PRO A 38 -51.57 -10.69 -40.53
N LYS A 39 -51.15 -10.96 -41.76
CA LYS A 39 -51.45 -10.09 -42.91
C LYS A 39 -52.90 -10.20 -43.39
N THR A 40 -53.60 -11.26 -42.98
CA THR A 40 -54.98 -11.60 -43.33
C THR A 40 -55.77 -11.93 -42.06
N PHE A 41 -57.10 -12.06 -42.17
CA PHE A 41 -57.94 -12.45 -41.05
C PHE A 41 -57.57 -13.85 -40.53
N ALA A 42 -57.13 -13.95 -39.29
CA ALA A 42 -56.78 -15.22 -38.65
C ALA A 42 -57.94 -15.73 -37.79
N ARG A 43 -58.22 -17.04 -37.88
CA ARG A 43 -59.20 -17.72 -37.03
C ARG A 43 -58.77 -17.72 -35.56
N GLU A 44 -59.74 -17.77 -34.64
CA GLU A 44 -59.48 -17.71 -33.19
C GLU A 44 -58.57 -18.83 -32.69
N GLU A 45 -58.68 -20.04 -33.26
CA GLU A 45 -57.81 -21.18 -32.94
C GLU A 45 -56.34 -20.89 -33.23
N HIS A 46 -56.04 -20.22 -34.35
CA HIS A 46 -54.68 -19.83 -34.70
C HIS A 46 -54.15 -18.77 -33.71
N TRP A 47 -55.01 -17.82 -33.31
CA TRP A 47 -54.66 -16.84 -32.28
C TRP A 47 -54.40 -17.48 -30.92
N ALA A 48 -55.13 -18.52 -30.55
CA ALA A 48 -54.89 -19.27 -29.33
C ALA A 48 -53.50 -19.93 -29.33
N ILE A 49 -53.09 -20.53 -30.45
CA ILE A 49 -51.75 -21.12 -30.62
C ILE A 49 -50.67 -20.03 -30.50
N VAL A 50 -50.85 -18.90 -31.20
CA VAL A 50 -49.89 -17.78 -31.15
C VAL A 50 -49.76 -17.22 -29.74
N ARG A 51 -50.87 -16.92 -29.06
CA ARG A 51 -50.83 -16.40 -27.68
C ARG A 51 -50.19 -17.39 -26.70
N SER A 52 -50.48 -18.68 -26.83
CA SER A 52 -49.88 -19.73 -26.00
C SER A 52 -48.37 -19.86 -26.24
N ALA A 53 -47.94 -19.81 -27.50
CA ALA A 53 -46.53 -19.82 -27.85
C ALA A 53 -45.78 -18.59 -27.32
N ILE A 54 -46.40 -17.41 -27.38
CA ILE A 54 -45.83 -16.17 -26.82
C ILE A 54 -45.69 -16.29 -25.30
N ASP A 55 -46.72 -16.75 -24.60
CA ASP A 55 -46.70 -16.93 -23.14
C ASP A 55 -45.63 -17.94 -22.71
N ASP A 56 -45.53 -19.10 -23.38
CA ASP A 56 -44.45 -20.08 -23.14
C ASP A 56 -43.08 -19.46 -23.39
N SER A 57 -42.88 -18.80 -24.54
CA SER A 57 -41.61 -18.18 -24.87
C SER A 57 -41.18 -17.13 -23.84
N TYR A 58 -42.14 -16.36 -23.33
CA TYR A 58 -41.86 -15.39 -22.28
C TYR A 58 -41.44 -16.09 -20.99
N LYS A 59 -42.24 -17.05 -20.51
CA LYS A 59 -41.99 -17.75 -19.23
C LYS A 59 -40.71 -18.57 -19.24
N ARG A 60 -40.45 -19.31 -20.32
CA ARG A 60 -39.36 -20.29 -20.40
C ARG A 60 -38.05 -19.69 -20.90
N LEU A 61 -38.09 -18.64 -21.72
CA LEU A 61 -36.89 -18.08 -22.36
C LEU A 61 -36.62 -16.65 -21.91
N ILE A 62 -37.57 -15.74 -22.10
CA ILE A 62 -37.36 -14.30 -21.86
C ILE A 62 -37.18 -14.00 -20.38
N LEU A 63 -38.05 -14.52 -19.51
CA LEU A 63 -38.00 -14.27 -18.08
C LEU A 63 -36.70 -14.80 -17.44
N PRO A 64 -36.24 -16.04 -17.72
CA PRO A 64 -34.93 -16.52 -17.25
C PRO A 64 -33.75 -15.74 -17.84
N PHE A 65 -33.83 -15.34 -19.11
CA PHE A 65 -32.80 -14.50 -19.73
C PHE A 65 -32.67 -13.15 -19.03
N LEU A 66 -33.79 -12.43 -18.85
CA LEU A 66 -33.81 -11.14 -18.17
C LEU A 66 -33.32 -11.28 -16.72
N THR A 67 -33.82 -12.27 -15.99
CA THR A 67 -33.41 -12.56 -14.61
C THR A 67 -31.89 -12.75 -14.53
N ARG A 68 -31.33 -13.62 -15.37
CA ARG A 68 -29.88 -13.88 -15.42
C ARG A 68 -29.10 -12.63 -15.78
N ASN A 69 -29.54 -11.88 -16.79
CA ASN A 69 -28.87 -10.67 -17.25
C ASN A 69 -28.81 -9.60 -16.13
N TYR A 70 -29.94 -9.32 -15.46
CA TYR A 70 -29.97 -8.38 -14.34
C TYR A 70 -29.08 -8.85 -13.18
N ARG A 71 -29.10 -10.15 -12.83
CA ARG A 71 -28.21 -10.68 -11.80
C ARG A 71 -26.74 -10.53 -12.17
N THR A 72 -26.36 -10.90 -13.39
CA THR A 72 -24.97 -10.75 -13.88
C THR A 72 -24.54 -9.28 -13.86
N LYS A 73 -25.40 -8.36 -14.31
CA LYS A 73 -25.11 -6.92 -14.30
C LYS A 73 -24.90 -6.37 -12.88
N LEU A 74 -25.77 -6.75 -11.94
CA LEU A 74 -25.66 -6.35 -10.54
C LEU A 74 -24.40 -6.91 -9.87
N SER A 75 -24.08 -8.19 -10.13
CA SER A 75 -22.85 -8.81 -9.62
C SER A 75 -21.61 -8.15 -10.19
N SER A 76 -21.53 -7.98 -11.51
CA SER A 76 -20.39 -7.35 -12.19
C SER A 76 -20.16 -5.92 -11.72
N THR A 77 -21.23 -5.14 -11.51
CA THR A 77 -21.13 -3.77 -11.01
C THR A 77 -20.61 -3.75 -9.57
N ALA A 78 -21.15 -4.62 -8.71
CA ALA A 78 -20.71 -4.72 -7.32
C ALA A 78 -19.26 -5.21 -7.17
N GLU A 79 -18.83 -6.17 -8.00
CA GLU A 79 -17.45 -6.62 -8.07
C GLU A 79 -16.52 -5.48 -8.50
N LYS A 80 -16.87 -4.75 -9.56
CA LYS A 80 -16.07 -3.63 -10.06
C LYS A 80 -15.89 -2.54 -9.01
N GLU A 81 -16.97 -2.14 -8.32
CA GLU A 81 -16.90 -1.15 -7.24
C GLU A 81 -16.08 -1.65 -6.05
N SER A 82 -16.21 -2.92 -5.68
CA SER A 82 -15.44 -3.52 -4.59
C SER A 82 -13.96 -3.60 -4.92
N ILE A 83 -13.59 -4.00 -6.14
CA ILE A 83 -12.20 -4.01 -6.62
C ILE A 83 -11.62 -2.60 -6.61
N ALA A 84 -12.36 -1.59 -7.08
CA ALA A 84 -11.89 -0.20 -7.05
C ALA A 84 -11.63 0.30 -5.62
N MET A 85 -12.45 -0.11 -4.66
CA MET A 85 -12.23 0.17 -3.24
C MET A 85 -10.99 -0.55 -2.70
N PHE A 86 -10.82 -1.84 -3.00
CA PHE A 86 -9.64 -2.61 -2.61
C PHE A 86 -8.34 -1.99 -3.16
N VAL A 87 -8.36 -1.56 -4.42
CA VAL A 87 -7.29 -0.81 -5.08
C VAL A 87 -6.96 0.48 -4.31
N SER A 88 -7.97 1.28 -3.97
CA SER A 88 -7.78 2.51 -3.20
C SER A 88 -7.20 2.25 -1.81
N ASN A 89 -7.67 1.20 -1.14
CA ASN A 89 -7.20 0.81 0.19
C ASN A 89 -5.75 0.34 0.14
N LEU A 90 -5.41 -0.56 -0.80
CA LEU A 90 -4.04 -1.05 -0.98
C LEU A 90 -3.07 0.09 -1.28
N ARG A 91 -3.43 0.99 -2.20
CA ARG A 91 -2.60 2.17 -2.53
C ARG A 91 -2.25 2.96 -1.29
N ARG A 92 -3.22 3.21 -0.41
CA ARG A 92 -2.98 3.97 0.82
C ARG A 92 -2.06 3.23 1.78
N CYS A 93 -2.23 1.92 1.95
CA CYS A 93 -1.35 1.10 2.78
C CYS A 93 0.12 1.15 2.29
N LEU A 94 0.34 1.05 0.98
CA LEU A 94 1.67 1.08 0.39
C LEU A 94 2.34 2.47 0.48
N LEU A 95 1.55 3.53 0.40
CA LEU A 95 2.05 4.90 0.41
C LEU A 95 2.17 5.53 1.81
N VAL A 96 1.89 4.78 2.87
CA VAL A 96 2.17 5.22 4.25
C VAL A 96 3.66 5.59 4.37
N GLY A 97 3.93 6.72 5.01
CA GLY A 97 5.28 7.24 5.20
C GLY A 97 6.13 6.31 6.08
N PRO A 98 7.37 5.96 5.66
CA PRO A 98 8.25 5.07 6.41
C PRO A 98 8.80 5.73 7.69
N VAL A 99 9.08 4.92 8.71
CA VAL A 99 9.76 5.32 9.95
C VAL A 99 11.20 4.80 9.93
N ARG A 100 12.13 5.65 9.47
CA ARG A 100 13.54 5.29 9.25
C ARG A 100 14.45 5.79 10.37
N GLY A 101 15.66 5.21 10.46
CA GLY A 101 16.73 5.75 11.29
C GLY A 101 16.62 5.44 12.79
N CYS A 102 15.74 4.51 13.18
CA CYS A 102 15.57 4.12 14.58
C CYS A 102 15.53 2.59 14.74
N VAL A 103 15.97 2.13 15.91
CA VAL A 103 15.81 0.73 16.32
C VAL A 103 14.35 0.48 16.69
N ILE A 104 13.77 -0.57 16.11
CA ILE A 104 12.36 -0.93 16.31
C ILE A 104 12.25 -2.30 16.96
N LEU A 105 11.42 -2.43 17.99
CA LEU A 105 10.97 -3.70 18.54
C LEU A 105 9.64 -4.08 17.89
N GLY A 106 9.66 -5.02 16.94
CA GLY A 106 8.46 -5.67 16.43
C GLY A 106 7.92 -6.69 17.43
N VAL A 107 6.63 -6.66 17.68
CA VAL A 107 5.92 -7.52 18.63
C VAL A 107 4.75 -8.17 17.92
N ASP A 108 4.79 -9.49 17.77
CA ASP A 108 3.65 -10.31 17.37
C ASP A 108 2.96 -10.85 18.63
N PRO A 109 1.79 -10.30 19.01
CA PRO A 109 1.15 -10.64 20.28
C PRO A 109 0.65 -12.09 20.33
N GLY A 110 0.68 -12.68 21.52
CA GLY A 110 0.12 -14.01 21.72
C GLY A 110 -0.10 -14.34 23.20
N PHE A 111 -1.14 -15.15 23.46
CA PHE A 111 -1.43 -15.68 24.79
C PHE A 111 -0.52 -16.88 25.12
N ARG A 112 -1.01 -18.10 24.89
CA ARG A 112 -0.35 -19.36 25.31
C ARG A 112 1.04 -19.56 24.70
N HIS A 113 1.26 -19.08 23.48
CA HIS A 113 2.53 -19.21 22.76
C HIS A 113 3.45 -18.00 22.94
N GLY A 114 3.16 -17.12 23.90
CA GLY A 114 3.92 -15.89 24.16
C GLY A 114 3.84 -14.86 23.03
N CYS A 115 4.36 -13.67 23.31
CA CYS A 115 4.58 -12.60 22.35
C CYS A 115 5.95 -12.78 21.71
N LYS A 116 6.01 -12.79 20.38
CA LYS A 116 7.26 -12.95 19.63
C LYS A 116 7.85 -11.58 19.40
N LEU A 117 9.14 -11.45 19.63
CA LEU A 117 9.88 -10.21 19.58
C LEU A 117 10.91 -10.26 18.44
N ALA A 118 11.04 -9.15 17.73
CA ALA A 118 12.12 -8.92 16.78
C ALA A 118 12.69 -7.51 16.97
N VAL A 119 13.95 -7.41 17.34
CA VAL A 119 14.69 -6.15 17.38
C VAL A 119 15.32 -5.90 16.02
N LEU A 120 14.94 -4.78 15.40
CA LEU A 120 15.36 -4.38 14.07
C LEU A 120 16.27 -3.16 14.16
N SER A 121 17.39 -3.20 13.44
CA SER A 121 18.30 -2.07 13.30
C SER A 121 17.63 -0.89 12.57
N PRO A 122 18.26 0.30 12.56
CA PRO A 122 17.80 1.43 11.76
C PRO A 122 17.67 1.16 10.26
N THR A 123 18.33 0.10 9.77
CA THR A 123 18.31 -0.36 8.36
C THR A 123 17.41 -1.58 8.15
N GLY A 124 16.74 -2.08 9.20
CA GLY A 124 15.83 -3.24 9.15
C GLY A 124 16.52 -4.60 9.18
N GLN A 125 17.81 -4.65 9.51
CA GLN A 125 18.51 -5.88 9.83
C GLN A 125 18.03 -6.42 11.18
N ILE A 126 17.96 -7.73 11.30
CA ILE A 126 17.50 -8.38 12.54
C ILE A 126 18.69 -8.43 13.49
N ILE A 127 18.58 -7.75 14.62
CA ILE A 127 19.61 -7.72 15.66
C ILE A 127 19.39 -8.86 16.65
N HIS A 128 18.13 -9.07 17.04
CA HIS A 128 17.76 -10.07 18.03
C HIS A 128 16.31 -10.51 17.84
N THR A 129 16.00 -11.73 18.25
CA THR A 129 14.65 -12.28 18.29
C THR A 129 14.46 -13.07 19.57
N ASP A 130 13.27 -13.00 20.16
CA ASP A 130 12.99 -13.72 21.39
C ASP A 130 11.48 -13.98 21.54
N VAL A 131 11.08 -14.74 22.56
CA VAL A 131 9.70 -14.92 22.98
C VAL A 131 9.56 -14.55 24.45
N VAL A 132 8.54 -13.75 24.75
CA VAL A 132 8.21 -13.33 26.13
C VAL A 132 6.76 -13.65 26.48
N TYR A 133 6.52 -14.06 27.73
CA TYR A 133 5.19 -14.49 28.19
C TYR A 133 4.54 -13.44 29.09
N LEU A 134 4.09 -12.34 28.48
CA LEU A 134 3.57 -11.16 29.20
C LEU A 134 2.21 -11.37 29.90
N HIS A 135 1.49 -12.44 29.56
CA HIS A 135 0.11 -12.69 29.99
C HIS A 135 -0.05 -13.84 31.00
N ASN A 136 1.06 -14.46 31.42
CA ASN A 136 1.06 -15.64 32.30
C ASN A 136 1.51 -15.28 33.73
N SER A 137 1.32 -16.22 34.67
CA SER A 137 1.91 -16.16 36.02
C SER A 137 3.44 -16.11 35.94
N GLY A 138 4.08 -15.08 36.49
CA GLY A 138 5.53 -14.82 36.37
C GLY A 138 5.90 -13.55 35.60
N GLN A 139 4.92 -12.69 35.32
CA GLN A 139 5.04 -11.46 34.52
C GLN A 139 6.27 -10.60 34.85
N GLN A 140 6.67 -10.46 36.11
CA GLN A 140 7.79 -9.60 36.49
C GLN A 140 9.12 -10.02 35.86
N ARG A 141 9.43 -11.32 35.83
CA ARG A 141 10.67 -11.83 35.22
C ARG A 141 10.71 -11.57 33.71
N GLU A 142 9.58 -11.75 33.04
CA GLU A 142 9.44 -11.49 31.61
C GLU A 142 9.53 -9.99 31.29
N VAL A 143 9.00 -9.13 32.17
CA VAL A 143 9.15 -7.68 32.10
C VAL A 143 10.61 -7.25 32.28
N ASP A 144 11.32 -7.84 33.24
CA ASP A 144 12.75 -7.53 33.47
C ASP A 144 13.59 -7.96 32.27
N LYS A 145 13.29 -9.14 31.68
CA LYS A 145 13.89 -9.62 30.42
C LYS A 145 13.63 -8.65 29.27
N LEU A 146 12.37 -8.21 29.09
CA LEU A 146 11.99 -7.23 28.08
C LEU A 146 12.73 -5.89 28.29
N ARG A 147 12.79 -5.40 29.52
CA ARG A 147 13.53 -4.18 29.88
C ARG A 147 15.01 -4.31 29.53
N HIS A 148 15.63 -5.43 29.87
CA HIS A 148 17.03 -5.69 29.53
C HIS A 148 17.26 -5.64 28.02
N LEU A 149 16.42 -6.33 27.22
CA LEU A 149 16.50 -6.30 25.77
C LEU A 149 16.37 -4.89 25.20
N MET A 150 15.38 -4.12 25.67
CA MET A 150 15.15 -2.75 25.19
C MET A 150 16.34 -1.83 25.50
N MET A 151 16.96 -1.97 26.68
CA MET A 151 18.16 -1.22 27.07
C MET A 151 19.38 -1.59 26.24
N THR A 152 19.67 -2.88 26.13
CA THR A 152 20.84 -3.41 25.42
C THR A 152 20.89 -2.94 23.98
N TYR A 153 19.73 -2.83 23.31
CA TYR A 153 19.65 -2.44 21.92
C TYR A 153 19.15 -1.00 21.68
N SER A 154 18.96 -0.21 22.75
CA SER A 154 18.47 1.18 22.67
C SER A 154 17.15 1.31 21.88
N CYS A 155 16.21 0.40 22.11
CA CYS A 155 14.91 0.38 21.43
C CYS A 155 13.99 1.47 21.98
N THR A 156 13.68 2.49 21.19
CA THR A 156 12.75 3.58 21.57
C THR A 156 11.35 3.43 20.95
N ASN A 157 11.21 2.60 19.91
CA ASN A 157 9.97 2.43 19.17
C ASN A 157 9.51 0.98 19.21
N VAL A 158 8.33 0.74 19.75
CA VAL A 158 7.68 -0.58 19.79
C VAL A 158 6.58 -0.62 18.73
N VAL A 159 6.50 -1.71 17.98
CA VAL A 159 5.49 -1.91 16.94
C VAL A 159 4.73 -3.18 17.26
N ILE A 160 3.44 -3.05 17.58
CA ILE A 160 2.59 -4.15 18.04
C ILE A 160 1.62 -4.55 16.91
N GLY A 161 1.59 -5.83 16.56
CA GLY A 161 0.59 -6.37 15.63
C GLY A 161 -0.84 -6.23 16.17
N ASN A 162 -1.81 -5.96 15.31
CA ASN A 162 -3.22 -5.75 15.70
C ASN A 162 -4.04 -7.04 15.83
N GLY A 163 -3.39 -8.17 16.07
CA GLY A 163 -4.00 -9.50 16.15
C GLY A 163 -4.54 -9.92 17.50
N THR A 164 -4.52 -11.24 17.67
CA THR A 164 -4.92 -11.91 18.91
C THR A 164 -3.98 -11.48 20.05
N ALA A 165 -4.53 -11.15 21.22
CA ALA A 165 -3.79 -10.63 22.38
C ALA A 165 -3.19 -9.22 22.21
N CYS A 166 -3.49 -8.51 21.11
CA CYS A 166 -2.95 -7.16 20.88
C CYS A 166 -3.26 -6.20 22.03
N ARG A 167 -4.48 -6.22 22.56
CA ARG A 167 -4.89 -5.28 23.63
C ARG A 167 -4.20 -5.56 24.94
N GLU A 168 -4.09 -6.83 25.30
CA GLU A 168 -3.42 -7.26 26.51
C GLU A 168 -1.94 -6.87 26.42
N THR A 169 -1.31 -7.08 25.27
CA THR A 169 0.07 -6.68 25.02
C THR A 169 0.24 -5.16 25.01
N GLU A 170 -0.63 -4.41 24.34
CA GLU A 170 -0.67 -2.95 24.38
C GLU A 170 -0.77 -2.46 25.82
N SER A 171 -1.64 -3.07 26.61
CA SER A 171 -1.85 -2.68 28.00
C SER A 171 -0.61 -2.84 28.85
N VAL A 172 0.13 -3.93 28.65
CA VAL A 172 1.42 -4.14 29.32
C VAL A 172 2.43 -3.07 28.91
N PHE A 173 2.61 -2.83 27.61
CA PHE A 173 3.58 -1.81 27.15
C PHE A 173 3.26 -0.41 27.65
N ALA A 174 1.99 -0.01 27.60
CA ALA A 174 1.57 1.31 28.05
C ALA A 174 1.71 1.49 29.57
N ASP A 175 1.43 0.47 30.38
CA ASP A 175 1.68 0.49 31.82
C ASP A 175 3.17 0.64 32.12
N LEU A 176 4.03 -0.16 31.45
CA LEU A 176 5.49 -0.09 31.62
C LEU A 176 6.07 1.28 31.19
N ILE A 177 5.57 1.86 30.10
CA ILE A 177 5.95 3.21 29.66
C ILE A 177 5.52 4.26 30.70
N SER A 178 4.27 4.19 31.18
CA SER A 178 3.72 5.13 32.16
C SER A 178 4.46 5.08 33.49
N ARG A 179 4.87 3.89 33.93
CA ARG A 179 5.71 3.67 35.13
C ARG A 179 7.19 4.01 34.92
N ARG A 180 7.58 4.48 33.74
CA ARG A 180 8.97 4.79 33.35
C ARG A 180 9.92 3.61 33.52
N CYS A 181 9.44 2.37 33.34
CA CYS A 181 10.25 1.16 33.46
C CYS A 181 11.42 1.12 32.46
N PHE A 182 11.31 1.84 31.34
CA PHE A 182 12.33 1.92 30.30
C PHE A 182 13.25 3.14 30.41
N HIS A 183 13.25 3.90 31.50
CA HIS A 183 14.15 5.05 31.67
C HIS A 183 15.63 4.61 31.68
N PRO A 184 16.55 5.27 30.93
CA PRO A 184 16.42 6.60 30.32
C PRO A 184 15.82 6.67 28.91
N LEU A 185 15.42 5.55 28.31
CA LEU A 185 14.83 5.54 26.97
C LEU A 185 13.44 6.20 26.97
N ASP A 186 13.22 7.10 26.00
CA ASP A 186 11.90 7.66 25.72
C ASP A 186 11.14 6.71 24.79
N VAL A 187 10.49 5.71 25.39
CA VAL A 187 9.80 4.64 24.67
C VAL A 187 8.41 5.09 24.26
N SER A 188 8.05 4.79 23.00
CA SER A 188 6.70 4.91 22.49
C SER A 188 6.32 3.67 21.69
N TYR A 189 5.02 3.43 21.50
CA TYR A 189 4.54 2.26 20.76
C TYR A 189 3.51 2.65 19.70
N CYS A 190 3.44 1.91 18.60
CA CYS A 190 2.33 2.00 17.65
C CYS A 190 1.74 0.63 17.37
N ILE A 191 0.50 0.62 16.89
CA ILE A 191 -0.19 -0.57 16.44
C ILE A 191 -0.14 -0.59 14.91
N THR A 192 0.13 -1.75 14.33
CA THR A 192 0.13 -1.94 12.88
C THR A 192 -0.68 -3.18 12.49
N SER A 193 -1.16 -3.20 11.25
CA SER A 193 -1.84 -4.38 10.72
C SER A 193 -0.87 -5.56 10.67
N GLU A 194 -1.26 -6.70 11.22
CA GLU A 194 -0.56 -7.97 11.05
C GLU A 194 -1.10 -8.81 9.87
N ALA A 195 -2.13 -8.30 9.17
CA ALA A 195 -2.78 -9.05 8.09
C ALA A 195 -1.74 -9.55 7.06
N GLY A 196 -1.74 -10.87 6.83
CA GLY A 196 -0.79 -11.53 5.93
C GLY A 196 0.60 -11.79 6.50
N ALA A 197 0.92 -11.39 7.74
CA ALA A 197 2.24 -11.65 8.36
C ALA A 197 2.48 -13.14 8.61
N SER A 198 1.43 -13.88 8.98
CA SER A 198 1.46 -15.34 9.12
C SER A 198 1.51 -16.07 7.78
N ILE A 199 0.94 -15.49 6.72
CA ILE A 199 1.05 -16.03 5.36
C ILE A 199 2.47 -15.82 4.83
N TYR A 200 3.05 -14.64 5.07
CA TYR A 200 4.44 -14.35 4.74
C TYR A 200 5.39 -15.30 5.46
N SER A 201 5.24 -15.51 6.77
CA SER A 201 6.24 -16.26 7.54
C SER A 201 6.48 -17.70 7.08
N VAL A 202 5.49 -18.32 6.45
CA VAL A 202 5.58 -19.67 5.87
C VAL A 202 5.79 -19.66 4.35
N SER A 203 5.94 -18.49 3.73
CA SER A 203 6.10 -18.37 2.28
C SER A 203 7.51 -18.77 1.83
N PRO A 204 7.68 -19.25 0.58
CA PRO A 204 8.99 -19.52 0.01
C PRO A 204 9.94 -18.32 0.05
N GLU A 205 9.40 -17.11 -0.11
CA GLU A 205 10.14 -15.85 -0.02
C GLU A 205 10.70 -15.63 1.38
N ALA A 206 9.89 -15.83 2.43
CA ALA A 206 10.37 -15.68 3.81
C ALA A 206 11.37 -16.77 4.19
N VAL A 207 11.21 -18.00 3.70
CA VAL A 207 12.20 -19.08 3.88
C VAL A 207 13.52 -18.71 3.18
N LYS A 208 13.46 -18.12 1.98
CA LYS A 208 14.67 -17.66 1.28
C LYS A 208 15.34 -16.50 2.01
N GLU A 209 14.56 -15.57 2.57
CA GLU A 209 15.06 -14.38 3.27
C GLU A 209 15.61 -14.72 4.66
N LEU A 210 14.98 -15.67 5.37
CA LEU A 210 15.23 -16.00 6.77
C LEU A 210 15.24 -17.54 6.99
N PRO A 211 16.19 -18.28 6.38
CA PRO A 211 16.16 -19.74 6.30
C PRO A 211 16.10 -20.44 7.65
N ASP A 212 16.93 -20.02 8.60
CA ASP A 212 17.09 -20.69 9.91
C ASP A 212 16.16 -20.14 11.01
N MET A 213 15.22 -19.26 10.65
CA MET A 213 14.33 -18.61 11.62
C MET A 213 13.00 -19.34 11.77
N ASP A 214 12.55 -19.51 13.02
CA ASP A 214 11.22 -20.04 13.32
C ASP A 214 10.12 -19.18 12.64
N PRO A 215 9.11 -19.80 11.99
CA PRO A 215 8.04 -19.06 11.33
C PRO A 215 7.33 -18.05 12.22
N ASN A 216 7.15 -18.33 13.52
CA ASN A 216 6.49 -17.39 14.41
C ASN A 216 7.34 -16.13 14.66
N LEU A 217 8.67 -16.26 14.69
CA LEU A 217 9.58 -15.11 14.84
C LEU A 217 9.63 -14.27 13.55
N ARG A 218 9.48 -14.89 12.37
CA ARG A 218 9.40 -14.17 11.08
C ARG A 218 8.21 -13.21 11.02
N SER A 219 7.09 -13.55 11.68
CA SER A 219 5.91 -12.68 11.75
C SER A 219 6.21 -11.39 12.54
N ALA A 220 6.92 -11.48 13.67
CA ALA A 220 7.36 -10.31 14.45
C ALA A 220 8.32 -9.41 13.65
N VAL A 221 9.23 -10.02 12.87
CA VAL A 221 10.11 -9.28 11.93
C VAL A 221 9.29 -8.51 10.91
N SER A 222 8.29 -9.15 10.29
CA SER A 222 7.43 -8.51 9.30
C SER A 222 6.65 -7.34 9.91
N ILE A 223 6.09 -7.50 11.12
CA ILE A 223 5.37 -6.46 11.84
C ILE A 223 6.25 -5.21 12.05
N GLY A 224 7.48 -5.37 12.52
CA GLY A 224 8.41 -4.24 12.70
C GLY A 224 8.79 -3.58 11.36
N ARG A 225 9.10 -4.39 10.34
CA ARG A 225 9.50 -3.88 9.01
C ARG A 225 8.38 -3.15 8.28
N ARG A 226 7.11 -3.49 8.52
CA ARG A 226 5.95 -2.76 7.97
C ARG A 226 5.92 -1.29 8.39
N VAL A 227 6.37 -0.97 9.60
CA VAL A 227 6.44 0.44 10.04
C VAL A 227 7.71 1.12 9.53
N GLN A 228 8.82 0.38 9.41
CA GLN A 228 10.06 0.90 8.84
C GLN A 228 9.90 1.29 7.37
N ASP A 229 9.33 0.42 6.54
CA ASP A 229 8.96 0.73 5.16
C ASP A 229 7.74 -0.12 4.73
N PRO A 230 6.51 0.45 4.82
CA PRO A 230 5.29 -0.27 4.49
C PRO A 230 5.29 -0.86 3.09
N MET A 231 5.77 -0.10 2.10
CA MET A 231 5.81 -0.55 0.71
C MET A 231 6.74 -1.75 0.56
N ALA A 232 7.97 -1.66 1.07
CA ALA A 232 8.98 -2.70 0.88
C ALA A 232 8.60 -4.03 1.55
N GLU A 233 7.85 -3.98 2.64
CA GLU A 233 7.42 -5.18 3.37
C GLU A 233 6.09 -5.74 2.83
N LEU A 234 5.10 -4.89 2.53
CA LEU A 234 3.79 -5.36 2.05
C LEU A 234 3.81 -6.00 0.66
N VAL A 235 4.75 -5.60 -0.22
CA VAL A 235 4.89 -6.23 -1.56
C VAL A 235 5.36 -7.70 -1.50
N LYS A 236 5.84 -8.16 -0.34
CA LYS A 236 6.22 -9.57 -0.13
C LYS A 236 5.00 -10.47 0.08
N ILE A 237 3.82 -9.87 0.27
CA ILE A 237 2.58 -10.58 0.58
C ILE A 237 1.67 -10.48 -0.64
N ASP A 238 1.06 -11.60 -1.04
CA ASP A 238 0.02 -11.58 -2.07
C ASP A 238 -1.06 -10.56 -1.64
N PRO A 239 -1.37 -9.55 -2.47
CA PRO A 239 -2.27 -8.46 -2.10
C PRO A 239 -3.64 -8.88 -1.55
N LYS A 240 -4.14 -10.08 -1.90
CA LYS A 240 -5.38 -10.63 -1.35
C LYS A 240 -5.30 -10.97 0.15
N HIS A 241 -4.12 -11.00 0.75
CA HIS A 241 -3.90 -11.31 2.17
C HIS A 241 -3.58 -10.07 3.02
N ILE A 242 -3.46 -8.89 2.42
CA ILE A 242 -3.12 -7.63 3.12
C ILE A 242 -4.32 -7.06 3.91
N GLY A 243 -5.51 -7.66 3.80
CA GLY A 243 -6.69 -7.24 4.56
C GLY A 243 -7.31 -5.93 4.04
N ILE A 244 -7.33 -5.75 2.72
CA ILE A 244 -7.69 -4.49 2.05
C ILE A 244 -9.20 -4.25 1.91
N GLY A 245 -10.04 -5.17 2.38
CA GLY A 245 -11.48 -4.95 2.48
C GLY A 245 -12.31 -6.22 2.69
N THR A 246 -13.57 -6.02 3.05
CA THR A 246 -14.54 -7.11 3.23
C THR A 246 -14.95 -7.72 1.89
N TYR A 247 -15.27 -9.02 1.88
CA TYR A 247 -15.74 -9.76 0.69
C TYR A 247 -14.70 -9.88 -0.44
N GLN A 248 -13.41 -9.74 -0.13
CA GLN A 248 -12.32 -9.94 -1.11
C GLN A 248 -12.30 -11.35 -1.74
N HIS A 249 -12.82 -12.35 -1.04
CA HIS A 249 -12.94 -13.73 -1.52
C HIS A 249 -14.22 -13.96 -2.36
N ASP A 250 -15.13 -12.99 -2.37
CA ASP A 250 -16.42 -13.05 -3.05
C ASP A 250 -16.40 -12.27 -4.39
N VAL A 251 -15.23 -11.83 -4.85
CA VAL A 251 -15.01 -11.21 -6.18
C VAL A 251 -14.16 -12.12 -7.06
N SER A 252 -14.16 -11.87 -8.38
CA SER A 252 -13.30 -12.61 -9.32
C SER A 252 -11.81 -12.54 -8.93
N ALA A 253 -11.21 -13.68 -8.63
CA ALA A 253 -9.82 -13.78 -8.19
C ALA A 253 -8.82 -13.26 -9.24
N GLY A 254 -9.08 -13.52 -10.53
CA GLY A 254 -8.23 -13.03 -11.63
C GLY A 254 -8.29 -11.52 -11.80
N ALA A 255 -9.49 -10.94 -11.76
CA ALA A 255 -9.69 -9.50 -11.86
C ALA A 255 -9.12 -8.76 -10.65
N LEU A 256 -9.31 -9.32 -9.45
CA LEU A 256 -8.73 -8.80 -8.23
C LEU A 256 -7.20 -8.79 -8.30
N LYS A 257 -6.58 -9.93 -8.63
CA LYS A 257 -5.12 -10.05 -8.72
C LYS A 257 -4.54 -9.04 -9.71
N ALA A 258 -5.08 -8.97 -10.93
CA ALA A 258 -4.58 -8.04 -11.95
C ALA A 258 -4.70 -6.57 -11.49
N ALA A 259 -5.80 -6.21 -10.83
CA ALA A 259 -6.00 -4.86 -10.32
C ALA A 259 -5.02 -4.53 -9.17
N LEU A 260 -4.81 -5.45 -8.24
CA LEU A 260 -3.91 -5.23 -7.11
C LEU A 260 -2.44 -5.22 -7.52
N ASP A 261 -2.02 -6.10 -8.43
CA ASP A 261 -0.66 -6.12 -9.00
C ASP A 261 -0.36 -4.78 -9.73
N GLY A 262 -1.35 -4.25 -10.48
CA GLY A 262 -1.25 -2.96 -11.13
C GLY A 262 -1.05 -1.80 -10.14
N VAL A 263 -1.75 -1.80 -9.01
CA VAL A 263 -1.59 -0.79 -7.96
C VAL A 263 -0.23 -0.88 -7.28
N VAL A 264 0.27 -2.10 -7.04
CA VAL A 264 1.61 -2.29 -6.48
C VAL A 264 2.66 -1.67 -7.41
N GLN A 265 2.61 -2.00 -8.71
CA GLN A 265 3.51 -1.45 -9.70
C GLN A 265 3.40 0.08 -9.78
N GLU A 266 2.18 0.62 -9.76
CA GLU A 266 1.95 2.07 -9.76
C GLU A 266 2.59 2.74 -8.53
N CYS A 267 2.41 2.18 -7.33
CA CYS A 267 2.97 2.73 -6.10
C CYS A 267 4.50 2.67 -6.10
N VAL A 268 5.08 1.55 -6.54
CA VAL A 268 6.55 1.39 -6.62
C VAL A 268 7.15 2.36 -7.64
N SER A 269 6.52 2.54 -8.80
CA SER A 269 6.94 3.54 -9.79
C SER A 269 6.74 4.97 -9.27
N PHE A 270 5.65 5.25 -8.57
CA PHE A 270 5.40 6.57 -7.99
C PHE A 270 6.50 6.92 -6.99
N VAL A 271 6.81 6.02 -6.04
CA VAL A 271 7.80 6.26 -4.97
C VAL A 271 9.24 6.16 -5.46
N GLY A 272 9.52 5.27 -6.41
CA GLY A 272 10.88 4.89 -6.79
C GLY A 272 11.54 3.95 -5.77
N VAL A 273 12.66 3.35 -6.17
CA VAL A 273 13.42 2.41 -5.32
C VAL A 273 14.90 2.75 -5.32
N ASP A 274 15.57 2.63 -4.18
CA ASP A 274 17.03 2.67 -4.14
C ASP A 274 17.60 1.29 -4.50
N ILE A 275 18.26 1.18 -5.64
CA ILE A 275 18.68 -0.10 -6.18
C ILE A 275 19.76 -0.81 -5.33
N ASN A 276 20.47 -0.07 -4.48
CA ASN A 276 21.52 -0.65 -3.65
C ASN A 276 20.99 -1.34 -2.39
N ILE A 277 19.79 -0.97 -1.93
CA ILE A 277 19.17 -1.53 -0.72
C ILE A 277 17.83 -2.24 -1.00
N CYS A 278 17.27 -2.07 -2.21
CA CYS A 278 16.01 -2.69 -2.60
C CYS A 278 16.14 -4.23 -2.64
N SER A 279 15.10 -4.90 -2.14
CA SER A 279 15.00 -6.37 -2.18
C SER A 279 14.71 -6.86 -3.60
N GLU A 280 15.09 -8.11 -3.89
CA GLU A 280 14.74 -8.74 -5.17
C GLU A 280 13.23 -8.67 -5.44
N MET A 281 12.40 -8.83 -4.40
CA MET A 281 10.95 -8.80 -4.54
C MET A 281 10.44 -7.42 -4.93
N LEU A 282 10.86 -6.36 -4.22
CA LEU A 282 10.44 -5.00 -4.54
C LEU A 282 10.90 -4.58 -5.97
N MET A 283 12.09 -5.03 -6.41
CA MET A 283 12.57 -4.78 -7.78
C MET A 283 11.65 -5.37 -8.86
N ARG A 284 10.96 -6.48 -8.61
CA ARG A 284 10.05 -7.10 -9.60
C ARG A 284 8.87 -6.19 -9.98
N HIS A 285 8.55 -5.22 -9.13
CA HIS A 285 7.44 -4.29 -9.34
C HIS A 285 7.89 -2.96 -9.94
N VAL A 286 9.18 -2.76 -10.21
CA VAL A 286 9.66 -1.59 -10.95
C VAL A 286 9.29 -1.77 -12.43
N ALA A 287 8.74 -0.72 -13.04
CA ALA A 287 8.39 -0.75 -14.46
C ALA A 287 9.60 -1.18 -15.32
N GLY A 288 9.36 -2.09 -16.26
CA GLY A 288 10.41 -2.67 -17.10
C GLY A 288 11.20 -3.83 -16.46
N LEU A 289 11.09 -4.07 -15.16
CA LEU A 289 11.72 -5.21 -14.50
C LEU A 289 10.77 -6.40 -14.38
N ASN A 290 11.34 -7.59 -14.24
CA ASN A 290 10.62 -8.85 -14.00
C ASN A 290 11.44 -9.73 -13.06
N VAL A 291 10.94 -10.92 -12.73
CA VAL A 291 11.63 -11.87 -11.84
C VAL A 291 13.07 -12.13 -12.27
N GLY A 292 13.31 -12.41 -13.55
CA GLY A 292 14.66 -12.70 -14.05
C GLY A 292 15.61 -11.51 -13.96
N ARG A 293 15.15 -10.31 -14.33
CA ARG A 293 15.96 -9.08 -14.29
C ARG A 293 16.25 -8.64 -12.86
N ALA A 294 15.27 -8.70 -11.97
CA ALA A 294 15.46 -8.41 -10.55
C ALA A 294 16.54 -9.32 -9.95
N LYS A 295 16.49 -10.62 -10.28
CA LYS A 295 17.53 -11.57 -9.89
C LYS A 295 18.91 -11.21 -10.45
N SER A 296 19.01 -10.90 -11.74
CA SER A 296 20.29 -10.51 -12.35
C SER A 296 20.86 -9.21 -11.77
N ILE A 297 20.04 -8.24 -11.38
CA ILE A 297 20.49 -7.03 -10.70
C ILE A 297 21.03 -7.37 -9.31
N ALA A 298 20.33 -8.21 -8.54
CA ALA A 298 20.79 -8.64 -7.22
C ALA A 298 22.12 -9.40 -7.30
N GLU A 299 22.24 -10.36 -8.23
CA GLU A 299 23.46 -11.12 -8.49
C GLU A 299 24.62 -10.20 -8.92
N TRP A 300 24.35 -9.21 -9.77
CA TRP A 300 25.36 -8.24 -10.18
C TRP A 300 25.85 -7.40 -9.01
N ARG A 301 24.93 -6.91 -8.15
CA ARG A 301 25.23 -6.12 -6.95
C ARG A 301 26.09 -6.89 -5.94
N GLU A 302 25.83 -8.18 -5.79
CA GLU A 302 26.62 -9.06 -4.91
C GLU A 302 28.04 -9.29 -5.45
N GLN A 303 28.19 -9.43 -6.77
CA GLN A 303 29.49 -9.69 -7.40
C GLN A 303 30.37 -8.45 -7.60
N ASN A 304 29.75 -7.29 -7.85
CA ASN A 304 30.46 -6.06 -8.27
C ASN A 304 30.39 -4.95 -7.22
N GLY A 305 29.66 -5.16 -6.12
CA GLY A 305 29.38 -4.13 -5.13
C GLY A 305 28.24 -3.19 -5.53
N PRO A 306 28.06 -2.07 -4.80
CA PRO A 306 26.96 -1.14 -5.04
C PRO A 306 27.10 -0.42 -6.39
N PHE A 307 25.96 -0.12 -7.02
CA PHE A 307 25.87 0.75 -8.18
C PHE A 307 26.22 2.19 -7.78
N ASN A 308 27.14 2.82 -8.51
CA ASN A 308 27.55 4.21 -8.32
C ASN A 308 26.74 5.17 -9.20
N ASN A 309 26.21 4.69 -10.33
CA ASN A 309 25.33 5.45 -11.20
C ASN A 309 24.36 4.54 -11.95
N ARG A 310 23.29 5.12 -12.51
CA ARG A 310 22.25 4.37 -13.25
C ARG A 310 22.82 3.69 -14.49
N GLU A 311 23.80 4.30 -15.16
CA GLU A 311 24.38 3.78 -16.39
C GLU A 311 24.99 2.38 -16.21
N GLN A 312 25.50 2.06 -15.01
CA GLN A 312 25.99 0.71 -14.67
C GLN A 312 24.91 -0.38 -14.78
N LEU A 313 23.61 -0.04 -14.74
CA LEU A 313 22.54 -1.01 -14.98
C LEU A 313 22.62 -1.62 -16.38
N LYS A 314 23.20 -0.93 -17.36
CA LYS A 314 23.42 -1.45 -18.73
C LYS A 314 24.41 -2.62 -18.76
N LEU A 315 25.24 -2.78 -17.73
CA LEU A 315 26.17 -3.90 -17.58
C LEU A 315 25.49 -5.19 -17.12
N VAL A 316 24.27 -5.09 -16.56
CA VAL A 316 23.54 -6.24 -16.03
C VAL A 316 22.99 -7.10 -17.18
N LYS A 317 23.12 -8.42 -17.04
CA LYS A 317 22.58 -9.37 -18.02
C LYS A 317 21.07 -9.17 -18.20
N GLY A 318 20.61 -9.05 -19.44
CA GLY A 318 19.19 -8.86 -19.78
C GLY A 318 18.68 -7.41 -19.70
N MET A 319 19.53 -6.45 -19.32
CA MET A 319 19.24 -5.02 -19.36
C MET A 319 19.56 -4.41 -20.73
N GLY A 320 18.64 -4.58 -21.68
CA GLY A 320 18.73 -3.93 -22.99
C GLY A 320 18.34 -2.43 -22.94
N PRO A 321 18.57 -1.66 -24.02
CA PRO A 321 18.27 -0.22 -24.07
C PRO A 321 16.82 0.12 -23.71
N LYS A 322 15.85 -0.64 -24.23
CA LYS A 322 14.42 -0.45 -23.91
C LYS A 322 14.12 -0.72 -22.44
N THR A 323 14.67 -1.80 -21.88
CA THR A 323 14.49 -2.12 -20.46
C THR A 323 15.05 -1.01 -19.57
N TYR A 324 16.26 -0.54 -19.88
CA TYR A 324 16.90 0.56 -19.17
C TYR A 324 16.03 1.83 -19.23
N GLN A 325 15.57 2.22 -20.41
CA GLN A 325 14.67 3.38 -20.58
C GLN A 325 13.38 3.23 -19.77
N GLN A 326 12.83 2.02 -19.64
CA GLN A 326 11.59 1.81 -18.89
C GLN A 326 11.78 1.87 -17.37
N CYS A 327 12.96 1.51 -16.85
CA CYS A 327 13.17 1.42 -15.39
C CYS A 327 13.98 2.57 -14.80
N ALA A 328 14.84 3.24 -15.58
CA ALA A 328 15.88 4.12 -15.02
C ALA A 328 15.32 5.30 -14.22
N GLY A 329 14.21 5.89 -14.66
CA GLY A 329 13.55 7.00 -13.93
C GLY A 329 12.97 6.63 -12.56
N PHE A 330 12.75 5.33 -12.32
CA PHE A 330 12.20 4.81 -11.07
C PHE A 330 13.27 4.28 -10.11
N ILE A 331 14.52 4.17 -10.58
CA ILE A 331 15.65 3.67 -9.80
C ILE A 331 16.43 4.85 -9.25
N ARG A 332 16.72 4.89 -7.95
CA ARG A 332 17.55 5.91 -7.32
C ARG A 332 18.85 5.31 -6.81
N ILE A 333 19.88 6.13 -6.69
CA ILE A 333 21.16 5.77 -6.08
C ILE A 333 21.50 6.87 -5.07
N ASN A 334 21.28 6.60 -3.78
CA ASN A 334 21.53 7.59 -2.74
C ASN A 334 22.97 7.53 -2.22
N LEU A 335 23.55 8.69 -1.92
CA LEU A 335 24.92 8.76 -1.42
C LEU A 335 25.06 8.14 -0.02
N GLN A 336 24.04 8.30 0.82
CA GLN A 336 24.00 7.72 2.17
C GLN A 336 24.09 6.19 2.12
N THR A 337 23.36 5.55 1.20
CA THR A 337 23.37 4.10 1.04
C THR A 337 24.68 3.60 0.44
N LEU A 338 25.29 4.37 -0.48
CA LEU A 338 26.64 4.11 -1.00
C LEU A 338 27.71 4.08 0.11
N HIS A 339 27.64 5.00 1.09
CA HIS A 339 28.59 5.05 2.21
C HIS A 339 28.34 3.93 3.23
N SER A 340 27.08 3.59 3.52
CA SER A 340 26.74 2.45 4.38
C SER A 340 27.12 1.09 3.76
N ALA A 341 26.96 0.93 2.44
CA ALA A 341 27.32 -0.30 1.74
C ALA A 341 28.84 -0.55 1.74
N LYS A 342 29.66 0.51 1.68
CA LYS A 342 31.14 0.41 1.74
C LYS A 342 31.68 0.08 3.14
N SER A 343 30.88 0.26 4.20
CA SER A 343 31.28 0.01 5.59
C SER A 343 30.77 -1.34 6.14
N SER A 344 30.11 -2.16 5.32
CA SER A 344 29.65 -3.50 5.70
C SER A 344 30.83 -4.51 5.70
N PRO A 345 31.01 -5.35 6.74
CA PRO A 345 32.21 -6.16 6.95
C PRO A 345 32.24 -7.47 6.14
N HIS A 346 31.67 -7.49 4.94
CA HIS A 346 31.84 -8.64 4.04
C HIS A 346 33.12 -8.47 3.22
N PRO A 347 34.01 -9.48 3.19
CA PRO A 347 35.26 -9.38 2.46
C PRO A 347 34.95 -9.19 0.97
N VAL A 348 35.32 -8.03 0.43
CA VAL A 348 35.34 -7.78 -1.01
C VAL A 348 36.38 -8.73 -1.58
N PRO A 349 36.03 -9.66 -2.50
CA PRO A 349 37.04 -10.43 -3.19
C PRO A 349 37.91 -9.47 -4.00
N GLU A 350 39.22 -9.51 -3.81
CA GLU A 350 40.16 -8.82 -4.68
C GLU A 350 39.88 -9.23 -6.14
N LYS A 351 39.71 -8.21 -7.00
CA LYS A 351 39.57 -8.24 -8.47
C LYS A 351 39.43 -9.64 -9.11
N PRO A 352 38.27 -9.96 -9.72
CA PRO A 352 38.23 -11.03 -10.70
C PRO A 352 38.85 -10.54 -12.02
N ALA A 353 39.82 -11.30 -12.52
CA ALA A 353 40.38 -11.13 -13.86
C ALA A 353 39.27 -11.17 -14.93
N ALA A 354 39.34 -10.22 -15.88
CA ALA A 354 38.40 -10.09 -16.99
C ALA A 354 38.35 -11.38 -17.84
N LYS A 355 37.27 -12.17 -17.72
CA LYS A 355 36.95 -13.21 -18.70
C LYS A 355 36.22 -12.58 -19.88
N LYS A 356 36.89 -12.59 -21.04
CA LYS A 356 36.35 -12.15 -22.34
C LYS A 356 35.09 -12.95 -22.72
N SER A 357 33.91 -12.33 -22.60
CA SER A 357 32.74 -12.75 -23.36
C SER A 357 32.75 -12.08 -24.73
N LYS A 358 32.80 -12.87 -25.80
CA LYS A 358 32.74 -12.40 -27.19
C LYS A 358 31.41 -11.68 -27.47
N GLY A 359 31.50 -10.47 -28.03
CA GLY A 359 30.41 -9.82 -28.77
C GLY A 359 29.43 -8.97 -27.97
N LYS A 360 29.87 -7.83 -27.43
CA LYS A 360 29.00 -6.67 -27.14
C LYS A 360 29.83 -5.39 -27.25
N THR A 361 29.27 -4.38 -27.89
CA THR A 361 29.81 -3.01 -28.03
C THR A 361 30.31 -2.53 -26.67
N CYS A 362 31.60 -2.17 -26.55
CA CYS A 362 32.16 -1.57 -25.34
C CYS A 362 31.54 -0.18 -25.15
N VAL A 363 30.45 -0.10 -24.40
CA VAL A 363 29.91 1.17 -23.91
C VAL A 363 30.86 1.62 -22.79
N ASN A 364 31.55 2.74 -23.00
CA ASN A 364 32.40 3.33 -21.98
C ASN A 364 31.50 3.95 -20.90
N ILE A 365 31.23 3.19 -19.84
CA ILE A 365 30.29 3.61 -18.77
C ILE A 365 31.07 4.36 -17.69
N PRO A 366 30.65 5.59 -17.33
CA PRO A 366 31.27 6.34 -16.25
C PRO A 366 31.30 5.55 -14.94
N THR A 367 32.39 5.67 -14.18
CA THR A 367 32.52 5.05 -12.85
C THR A 367 32.20 6.02 -11.71
N SER A 368 32.10 7.31 -12.01
CA SER A 368 31.79 8.34 -11.03
C SER A 368 30.31 8.36 -10.66
N PHE A 369 30.05 8.83 -9.45
CA PHE A 369 28.71 9.14 -8.98
C PHE A 369 28.10 10.29 -9.79
N ASN A 370 26.80 10.19 -10.11
CA ASN A 370 26.05 11.27 -10.74
C ASN A 370 24.97 11.78 -9.75
N PRO A 371 25.02 13.05 -9.29
CA PRO A 371 24.04 13.59 -8.37
C PRO A 371 22.58 13.50 -8.86
N LEU A 372 22.34 13.56 -10.18
CA LEU A 372 21.00 13.45 -10.76
C LEU A 372 20.36 12.06 -10.55
N ASP A 373 21.15 11.02 -10.31
CA ASP A 373 20.66 9.65 -10.04
C ASP A 373 19.93 9.53 -8.69
N GLN A 374 20.00 10.55 -7.83
CA GLN A 374 19.22 10.65 -6.59
C GLN A 374 17.77 11.12 -6.83
N THR A 375 17.48 11.70 -8.00
CA THR A 375 16.23 12.40 -8.30
C THR A 375 15.25 11.54 -9.11
N CYS A 376 14.04 12.01 -9.36
CA CYS A 376 13.10 11.38 -10.32
C CYS A 376 13.39 11.73 -11.78
N ILE A 377 14.43 12.52 -12.07
CA ILE A 377 14.76 12.96 -13.42
C ILE A 377 15.25 11.76 -14.22
N HIS A 378 14.64 11.50 -15.37
CA HIS A 378 15.05 10.39 -16.22
C HIS A 378 16.41 10.69 -16.90
N PRO A 379 17.31 9.70 -17.10
CA PRO A 379 18.59 9.92 -17.79
C PRO A 379 18.48 10.56 -19.18
N GLU A 380 17.37 10.33 -19.89
CA GLU A 380 17.11 10.98 -21.18
C GLU A 380 17.01 12.50 -21.07
N SER A 381 16.68 13.03 -19.89
CA SER A 381 16.51 14.47 -19.62
C SER A 381 17.69 15.09 -18.88
N TYR A 382 18.80 14.37 -18.63
CA TYR A 382 19.97 14.92 -17.92
C TYR A 382 20.55 16.16 -18.59
N HIS A 383 20.67 16.12 -19.92
CA HIS A 383 21.14 17.25 -20.70
C HIS A 383 20.24 18.49 -20.55
N VAL A 384 18.92 18.32 -20.38
CA VAL A 384 17.98 19.42 -20.09
C VAL A 384 18.18 19.94 -18.67
N ALA A 385 18.34 19.04 -17.69
CA ALA A 385 18.57 19.41 -16.29
C ALA A 385 19.86 20.23 -16.11
N GLU A 386 20.94 19.85 -16.77
CA GLU A 386 22.22 20.58 -16.74
C GLU A 386 22.12 21.97 -17.38
N ARG A 387 21.40 22.11 -18.51
CA ARG A 387 21.09 23.42 -19.10
C ARG A 387 20.27 24.29 -18.15
N PHE A 388 19.27 23.71 -17.49
CA PHE A 388 18.44 24.43 -16.54
C PHE A 388 19.24 24.87 -15.30
N LEU A 389 20.11 24.01 -14.76
CA LEU A 389 21.02 24.34 -13.66
C LEU A 389 21.93 25.52 -14.02
N SER A 390 22.50 25.51 -15.22
CA SER A 390 23.31 26.62 -15.74
C SER A 390 22.51 27.93 -15.83
N LEU A 391 21.24 27.85 -16.25
CA LEU A 391 20.34 29.00 -16.40
C LEU A 391 19.94 29.63 -15.04
N VAL A 392 19.85 28.83 -13.98
CA VAL A 392 19.55 29.31 -12.62
C VAL A 392 20.80 29.66 -11.82
N GLY A 393 22.00 29.43 -12.37
CA GLY A 393 23.27 29.66 -11.68
C GLY A 393 23.56 28.65 -10.57
N GLY A 394 23.05 27.43 -10.68
CA GLY A 394 23.28 26.33 -9.73
C GLY A 394 24.17 25.23 -10.29
N SER A 395 24.56 24.27 -9.44
CA SER A 395 25.28 23.05 -9.85
C SER A 395 24.58 21.77 -9.37
N ALA A 396 24.92 20.64 -9.98
CA ALA A 396 24.39 19.32 -9.61
C ALA A 396 24.74 18.91 -8.17
N ASP A 397 25.84 19.41 -7.61
CA ASP A 397 26.23 19.15 -6.21
C ASP A 397 25.33 19.88 -5.20
N GLN A 398 24.60 20.90 -5.65
CA GLN A 398 23.69 21.68 -4.81
C GLN A 398 22.25 21.15 -4.81
N ILE A 399 21.99 19.99 -5.44
CA ILE A 399 20.65 19.37 -5.50
C ILE A 399 20.06 19.24 -4.09
N GLY A 400 18.83 19.73 -3.94
CA GLY A 400 18.10 19.72 -2.67
C GLY A 400 18.56 20.72 -1.61
N SER A 401 19.59 21.54 -1.90
CA SER A 401 20.02 22.61 -1.00
C SER A 401 19.04 23.80 -0.98
N ALA A 402 18.99 24.51 0.15
CA ALA A 402 18.17 25.73 0.27
C ALA A 402 18.59 26.81 -0.74
N GLY A 403 19.89 26.92 -1.02
CA GLY A 403 20.43 27.87 -2.00
C GLY A 403 19.92 27.59 -3.41
N LEU A 404 20.02 26.34 -3.88
CA LEU A 404 19.50 25.97 -5.20
C LEU A 404 17.99 26.19 -5.29
N ARG A 405 17.24 25.82 -4.24
CA ARG A 405 15.79 26.05 -4.19
C ARG A 405 15.44 27.53 -4.37
N GLN A 406 16.14 28.42 -3.68
CA GLN A 406 15.92 29.87 -3.79
C GLN A 406 16.25 30.39 -5.21
N CYS A 407 17.34 29.91 -5.82
CA CYS A 407 17.69 30.25 -7.20
C CYS A 407 16.59 29.83 -8.19
N VAL A 408 16.10 28.60 -8.05
CA VAL A 408 15.03 28.06 -8.90
C VAL A 408 13.73 28.84 -8.70
N GLU A 409 13.30 29.07 -7.47
CA GLU A 409 12.08 29.83 -7.16
C GLU A 409 12.15 31.28 -7.68
N SER A 410 13.30 31.94 -7.53
CA SER A 410 13.53 33.28 -8.06
C SER A 410 13.42 33.33 -9.58
N LYS A 411 14.01 32.33 -10.27
CA LYS A 411 13.97 32.25 -11.73
C LYS A 411 12.57 31.96 -12.26
N VAL A 412 11.86 31.01 -11.65
CA VAL A 412 10.47 30.65 -12.01
C VAL A 412 9.49 31.79 -11.72
N ARG A 413 9.75 32.62 -10.70
CA ARG A 413 8.94 33.82 -10.45
C ARG A 413 9.19 34.92 -11.48
N THR A 414 10.41 35.00 -12.01
CA THR A 414 10.80 36.03 -12.99
C THR A 414 10.42 35.64 -14.41
N SER A 415 10.50 34.35 -14.74
CA SER A 415 10.17 33.80 -16.05
C SER A 415 9.27 32.59 -15.85
N SER A 416 8.16 32.54 -16.57
CA SER A 416 7.19 31.45 -16.45
C SER A 416 7.83 30.08 -16.79
N VAL A 417 7.26 28.98 -16.28
CA VAL A 417 7.76 27.63 -16.57
C VAL A 417 7.71 27.34 -18.08
N GLU A 418 6.71 27.88 -18.76
CA GLU A 418 6.50 27.75 -20.20
C GLU A 418 7.62 28.42 -21.02
N GLU A 419 8.07 29.60 -20.61
CA GLU A 419 9.19 30.30 -21.25
C GLU A 419 10.51 29.59 -20.99
N LEU A 420 10.76 29.21 -19.73
CA LEU A 420 11.96 28.49 -19.33
C LEU A 420 12.09 27.15 -20.07
N ALA A 421 10.97 26.44 -20.26
CA ALA A 421 10.94 25.17 -20.99
C ALA A 421 11.39 25.34 -22.44
N LYS A 422 10.93 26.40 -23.12
CA LYS A 422 11.39 26.74 -24.47
C LYS A 422 12.88 27.08 -24.50
N THR A 423 13.38 27.83 -23.51
CA THR A 423 14.80 28.20 -23.43
C THR A 423 15.71 26.97 -23.28
N VAL A 424 15.27 25.94 -22.55
CA VAL A 424 16.06 24.70 -22.35
C VAL A 424 15.72 23.60 -23.34
N ASP A 425 14.93 23.88 -24.38
CA ASP A 425 14.47 22.94 -25.40
C ASP A 425 13.75 21.72 -24.79
N SER A 426 12.67 21.98 -24.05
CA SER A 426 11.87 20.97 -23.37
C SER A 426 10.39 21.35 -23.29
N THR A 427 9.55 20.45 -22.78
CA THR A 427 8.14 20.72 -22.52
C THR A 427 7.93 21.26 -21.10
N PRO A 428 6.87 22.03 -20.83
CA PRO A 428 6.57 22.52 -19.49
C PRO A 428 6.45 21.39 -18.46
N GLU A 429 5.85 20.25 -18.83
CA GLU A 429 5.67 19.10 -17.95
C GLU A 429 7.01 18.44 -17.58
N THR A 430 7.89 18.28 -18.56
CA THR A 430 9.23 17.73 -18.36
C THR A 430 10.06 18.65 -17.49
N LEU A 431 10.02 19.97 -17.76
CA LEU A 431 10.73 20.94 -16.95
C LEU A 431 10.20 20.98 -15.51
N LYS A 432 8.88 20.84 -15.31
CA LYS A 432 8.29 20.78 -13.97
C LYS A 432 8.78 19.57 -13.18
N LEU A 433 8.89 18.40 -13.82
CA LEU A 433 9.48 17.20 -13.21
C LEU A 433 10.97 17.39 -12.88
N ILE A 434 11.71 18.08 -13.75
CA ILE A 434 13.11 18.45 -13.48
C ILE A 434 13.22 19.37 -12.28
N ILE A 435 12.43 20.45 -12.24
CA ILE A 435 12.39 21.39 -11.12
C ILE A 435 12.06 20.64 -9.82
N ASP A 436 11.00 19.83 -9.81
CA ASP A 436 10.60 19.04 -8.66
C ASP A 436 11.73 18.11 -8.19
N GLY A 437 12.44 17.46 -9.11
CA GLY A 437 13.58 16.60 -8.79
C GLY A 437 14.79 17.35 -8.22
N LEU A 438 15.10 18.55 -8.72
CA LEU A 438 16.26 19.35 -8.28
C LEU A 438 16.06 20.01 -6.91
N VAL A 439 14.83 20.40 -6.57
CA VAL A 439 14.52 21.10 -5.30
C VAL A 439 14.23 20.17 -4.13
N GLN A 440 14.04 18.87 -4.40
CA GLN A 440 13.82 17.86 -3.36
C GLN A 440 15.10 17.64 -2.54
N PRO A 441 15.01 17.64 -1.19
CA PRO A 441 16.19 17.42 -0.35
C PRO A 441 16.78 16.01 -0.57
N PRO A 442 18.07 15.80 -0.29
CA PRO A 442 18.67 14.47 -0.35
C PRO A 442 17.90 13.46 0.50
N GLY A 443 17.64 12.26 -0.05
CA GLY A 443 16.85 11.24 0.63
C GLY A 443 15.35 11.54 0.73
N PHE A 444 14.83 12.51 -0.05
CA PHE A 444 13.40 12.82 -0.09
C PHE A 444 12.58 11.59 -0.45
N ASP A 445 11.55 11.35 0.37
CA ASP A 445 10.55 10.33 0.13
C ASP A 445 9.22 11.04 -0.10
N ILE A 446 8.61 10.83 -1.26
CA ILE A 446 7.34 11.45 -1.62
C ILE A 446 6.21 11.04 -0.66
N ARG A 447 6.38 9.91 0.04
CA ARG A 447 5.45 9.41 1.06
C ARG A 447 5.42 10.27 2.32
N GLN A 448 6.31 11.26 2.46
CA GLN A 448 6.25 12.24 3.56
C GLN A 448 4.96 13.05 3.55
N SER A 449 4.35 13.23 2.36
CA SER A 449 3.04 13.88 2.20
C SER A 449 1.84 12.99 2.58
N PHE A 450 2.11 11.72 2.94
CA PHE A 450 1.11 10.75 3.35
C PHE A 450 1.18 10.55 4.88
N GLY A 451 0.14 9.93 5.45
CA GLY A 451 0.10 9.61 6.87
C GLY A 451 1.29 8.73 7.29
N LYS A 452 1.76 8.92 8.53
CA LYS A 452 2.78 8.08 9.18
C LYS A 452 2.16 7.25 10.29
N ALA A 453 2.87 6.22 10.75
CA ALA A 453 2.50 5.49 11.96
C ALA A 453 2.43 6.44 13.17
N VAL A 454 1.38 6.31 13.97
CA VAL A 454 1.15 7.16 15.15
C VAL A 454 1.65 6.42 16.38
N PHE A 455 2.69 6.96 17.01
CA PHE A 455 3.23 6.44 18.26
C PHE A 455 2.52 7.05 19.47
N LYS A 456 2.17 6.20 20.43
CA LYS A 456 1.46 6.49 21.67
C LYS A 456 2.37 6.23 22.87
N ARG A 457 2.03 6.85 24.00
CA ARG A 457 2.68 6.63 25.31
C ARG A 457 1.74 6.05 26.37
N GLY A 458 0.44 5.99 26.09
CA GLY A 458 -0.59 5.51 27.03
C GLY A 458 -1.83 5.00 26.29
N ILE A 459 -2.68 4.29 27.03
CA ILE A 459 -3.93 3.70 26.53
C ILE A 459 -5.07 4.71 26.68
N VAL A 460 -5.98 4.73 25.71
CA VAL A 460 -7.34 5.23 25.92
C VAL A 460 -8.23 3.98 25.92
N SER A 461 -9.00 3.70 26.97
CA SER A 461 -9.85 2.50 26.99
C SER A 461 -11.25 2.79 26.45
N MET A 462 -11.98 1.76 26.02
CA MET A 462 -13.39 1.94 25.63
C MET A 462 -14.26 2.40 26.81
N SER A 463 -13.92 2.00 28.03
CA SER A 463 -14.59 2.47 29.26
C SER A 463 -14.44 3.97 29.49
N ASP A 464 -13.38 4.59 28.95
CA ASP A 464 -13.15 6.03 29.08
C ASP A 464 -13.94 6.84 28.03
N LEU A 465 -14.54 6.17 27.03
CA LEU A 465 -15.31 6.82 25.98
C LEU A 465 -16.65 7.32 26.51
N ARG A 466 -16.85 8.63 26.40
CA ARG A 466 -18.14 9.26 26.62
C ARG A 466 -18.80 9.60 25.29
N VAL A 467 -20.11 9.38 25.19
CA VAL A 467 -20.89 9.86 24.04
C VAL A 467 -20.75 11.38 23.96
N GLY A 468 -20.52 11.89 22.75
CA GLY A 468 -20.21 13.30 22.50
C GLY A 468 -18.73 13.66 22.54
N ALA A 469 -17.86 12.78 23.05
CA ALA A 469 -16.42 13.01 23.05
C ALA A 469 -15.89 13.19 21.62
N VAL A 470 -15.00 14.16 21.45
CA VAL A 470 -14.28 14.40 20.20
C VAL A 470 -12.89 13.82 20.33
N LEU A 471 -12.55 12.94 19.40
CA LEU A 471 -11.30 12.20 19.39
C LEU A 471 -10.67 12.29 18.01
N THR A 472 -9.35 12.18 17.96
CA THR A 472 -8.63 11.96 16.70
C THR A 472 -8.41 10.47 16.52
N GLY A 473 -8.62 9.97 15.31
CA GLY A 473 -8.35 8.58 14.96
C GLY A 473 -7.75 8.45 13.58
N GLN A 474 -7.34 7.23 13.25
CA GLN A 474 -6.83 6.85 11.94
C GLN A 474 -7.80 5.87 11.28
N VAL A 475 -8.13 6.09 10.00
CA VAL A 475 -8.97 5.15 9.25
C VAL A 475 -8.19 3.86 9.05
N ASP A 476 -8.68 2.74 9.56
CA ASP A 476 -8.09 1.40 9.35
C ASP A 476 -8.51 0.85 7.99
N ASN A 477 -9.80 0.99 7.67
CA ASN A 477 -10.41 0.40 6.49
C ASN A 477 -11.58 1.26 6.00
N ALA A 478 -11.77 1.35 4.69
CA ALA A 478 -12.95 1.95 4.10
C ALA A 478 -13.77 0.89 3.36
N THR A 479 -15.09 0.97 3.54
CA THR A 479 -16.10 0.13 2.90
C THR A 479 -17.13 0.98 2.16
N LEU A 480 -17.90 0.38 1.25
CA LEU A 480 -18.98 1.08 0.53
C LEU A 480 -20.07 1.67 1.45
N PHE A 481 -20.15 1.23 2.71
CA PHE A 481 -21.14 1.69 3.68
C PHE A 481 -20.56 2.59 4.78
N GLY A 482 -19.24 2.83 4.82
CA GLY A 482 -18.62 3.65 5.84
C GLY A 482 -17.11 3.51 5.93
N ALA A 483 -16.52 4.06 6.98
CA ALA A 483 -15.10 3.92 7.29
C ALA A 483 -14.92 3.45 8.74
N PHE A 484 -14.04 2.48 8.94
CA PHE A 484 -13.61 2.01 10.25
C PHE A 484 -12.40 2.80 10.70
N VAL A 485 -12.45 3.38 11.90
CA VAL A 485 -11.45 4.31 12.42
C VAL A 485 -10.96 3.83 13.77
N ASP A 486 -9.66 3.55 13.90
CA ASP A 486 -9.01 3.37 15.20
C ASP A 486 -8.91 4.73 15.91
N ILE A 487 -9.65 4.85 17.01
CA ILE A 487 -9.60 6.01 17.92
C ILE A 487 -8.73 5.74 19.15
N GLY A 488 -7.95 4.65 19.11
CA GLY A 488 -7.00 4.28 20.14
C GLY A 488 -7.60 3.55 21.34
N VAL A 489 -8.75 2.90 21.16
CA VAL A 489 -9.53 2.21 22.21
C VAL A 489 -9.63 0.70 22.02
N GLY A 490 -8.75 0.15 21.18
CA GLY A 490 -8.66 -1.28 20.87
C GLY A 490 -9.81 -1.82 19.99
N ARG A 491 -10.77 -1.00 19.56
CA ARG A 491 -11.69 -1.28 18.44
C ARG A 491 -11.84 -0.08 17.53
N SER A 492 -11.88 -0.36 16.24
CA SER A 492 -12.27 0.62 15.24
C SER A 492 -13.74 0.99 15.42
N GLY A 493 -14.04 2.29 15.48
CA GLY A 493 -15.40 2.79 15.38
C GLY A 493 -15.83 2.94 13.92
N LEU A 494 -17.12 2.78 13.65
CA LEU A 494 -17.68 2.91 12.30
C LEU A 494 -18.25 4.32 12.10
N ILE A 495 -17.69 5.04 11.13
CA ILE A 495 -18.35 6.20 10.54
C ILE A 495 -19.22 5.69 9.39
N HIS A 496 -20.54 5.68 9.57
CA HIS A 496 -21.47 5.29 8.50
C HIS A 496 -21.42 6.30 7.34
N LYS A 497 -21.66 5.86 6.09
CA LYS A 497 -21.60 6.73 4.89
C LYS A 497 -22.45 8.00 5.01
N SER A 498 -23.59 7.94 5.71
CA SER A 498 -24.46 9.10 5.92
C SER A 498 -23.88 10.16 6.87
N LYS A 499 -22.79 9.82 7.57
CA LYS A 499 -22.05 10.70 8.48
C LYS A 499 -20.78 11.27 7.83
N ILE A 500 -20.51 10.92 6.57
CA ILE A 500 -19.40 11.43 5.76
C ILE A 500 -20.00 12.41 4.75
N THR A 501 -20.18 13.67 5.15
CA THR A 501 -20.78 14.71 4.30
C THR A 501 -19.71 15.56 3.59
N LEU A 502 -20.04 16.12 2.42
CA LEU A 502 -19.08 16.82 1.54
C LEU A 502 -18.44 18.05 2.18
N ASP A 503 -19.16 18.74 3.05
CA ASP A 503 -18.72 19.89 3.84
C ASP A 503 -17.59 19.52 4.82
N LYS A 504 -17.58 18.30 5.33
CA LYS A 504 -16.59 17.79 6.30
C LYS A 504 -15.29 17.31 5.64
N LEU A 505 -15.24 17.31 4.30
CA LEU A 505 -14.13 16.79 3.52
C LEU A 505 -13.27 17.91 2.93
N PRO A 506 -11.94 17.67 2.77
CA PRO A 506 -11.04 18.60 2.09
C PRO A 506 -11.52 18.91 0.68
N ALA A 507 -11.32 20.14 0.20
CA ALA A 507 -11.76 20.60 -1.12
C ALA A 507 -11.28 19.68 -2.28
N SER A 508 -10.08 19.11 -2.15
CA SER A 508 -9.49 18.14 -3.11
C SER A 508 -10.20 16.78 -3.15
N GLN A 509 -11.01 16.44 -2.15
CA GLN A 509 -11.66 15.14 -1.98
C GLN A 509 -13.18 15.19 -2.16
N ARG A 510 -13.78 16.38 -2.33
CA ARG A 510 -15.24 16.58 -2.50
C ARG A 510 -15.86 15.94 -3.75
N ARG A 511 -15.05 15.41 -4.69
CA ARG A 511 -15.52 14.82 -5.96
C ARG A 511 -15.49 13.28 -6.00
N ARG A 512 -15.11 12.59 -4.92
CA ARG A 512 -14.97 11.12 -4.89
C ARG A 512 -16.03 10.45 -4.01
N SER A 513 -16.60 9.34 -4.49
CA SER A 513 -17.68 8.56 -3.85
C SER A 513 -17.26 7.84 -2.56
N LEU A 514 -15.97 7.69 -2.29
CA LEU A 514 -15.40 7.35 -0.98
C LEU A 514 -14.25 8.31 -0.66
N ALA A 515 -14.50 9.27 0.23
CA ALA A 515 -13.50 10.29 0.55
C ALA A 515 -12.49 9.82 1.61
N LEU A 516 -12.94 9.04 2.59
CA LEU A 516 -12.09 8.45 3.62
C LEU A 516 -11.52 7.11 3.15
N GLY A 517 -10.34 6.77 3.64
CA GLY A 517 -9.73 5.46 3.41
C GLY A 517 -8.46 5.28 4.23
N PRO A 518 -7.88 4.07 4.22
CA PRO A 518 -6.84 3.65 5.15
C PRO A 518 -5.73 4.67 5.37
N GLY A 519 -5.27 4.80 6.61
CA GLY A 519 -4.17 5.67 7.00
C GLY A 519 -4.54 7.16 7.19
N MET A 520 -5.71 7.62 6.73
CA MET A 520 -6.12 9.01 6.91
C MET A 520 -6.40 9.34 8.38
N ARG A 521 -5.92 10.50 8.82
CA ARG A 521 -6.25 11.04 10.14
C ARG A 521 -7.57 11.79 10.08
N VAL A 522 -8.44 11.51 11.03
CA VAL A 522 -9.76 12.11 11.13
C VAL A 522 -10.01 12.56 12.55
N GLU A 523 -10.75 13.65 12.67
CA GLU A 523 -11.37 14.05 13.93
C GLU A 523 -12.82 13.56 13.90
N VAL A 524 -13.22 12.85 14.93
CA VAL A 524 -14.50 12.14 15.01
C VAL A 524 -15.19 12.44 16.34
N ARG A 525 -16.52 12.43 16.33
CA ARG A 525 -17.35 12.50 17.52
C ARG A 525 -17.94 11.13 17.82
N VAL A 526 -17.88 10.70 19.08
CA VAL A 526 -18.53 9.47 19.53
C VAL A 526 -20.04 9.68 19.56
N LEU A 527 -20.79 8.92 18.75
CA LEU A 527 -22.26 8.97 18.72
C LEU A 527 -22.89 7.98 19.68
N ASN A 528 -22.37 6.76 19.71
CA ASN A 528 -22.80 5.72 20.64
C ASN A 528 -21.66 4.74 20.92
N VAL A 529 -21.70 4.14 22.10
CA VAL A 529 -20.80 3.08 22.53
C VAL A 529 -21.68 1.94 23.02
N ASP A 530 -21.50 0.76 22.44
CA ASP A 530 -22.13 -0.48 22.87
C ASP A 530 -21.01 -1.41 23.36
N PRO A 531 -20.74 -1.45 24.67
CA PRO A 531 -19.66 -2.28 25.23
C PRO A 531 -19.92 -3.77 25.06
N GLN A 532 -21.18 -4.21 25.13
CA GLN A 532 -21.54 -5.63 25.06
C GLN A 532 -21.29 -6.21 23.67
N ARG A 533 -21.66 -5.47 22.62
CA ARG A 533 -21.35 -5.85 21.23
C ARG A 533 -19.97 -5.36 20.79
N GLY A 534 -19.33 -4.55 21.61
CA GLY A 534 -18.11 -3.80 21.33
C GLY A 534 -18.18 -3.05 20.00
N ARG A 535 -19.22 -2.24 19.84
CA ARG A 535 -19.43 -1.37 18.68
C ARG A 535 -19.34 0.09 19.09
N ILE A 536 -18.72 0.90 18.24
CA ILE A 536 -18.59 2.34 18.45
C ILE A 536 -19.09 3.02 17.18
N GLY A 537 -20.14 3.83 17.28
CA GLY A 537 -20.62 4.66 16.18
C GLY A 537 -19.96 6.03 16.23
N LEU A 538 -19.45 6.47 15.10
CA LEU A 538 -18.71 7.73 14.97
C LEU A 538 -19.38 8.66 13.96
N ASP A 539 -19.31 9.96 14.23
CA ASP A 539 -19.57 11.03 13.27
C ASP A 539 -18.25 11.64 12.83
N LEU A 540 -18.04 11.81 11.52
CA LEU A 540 -16.88 12.57 11.05
C LEU A 540 -17.08 14.03 11.46
N ILE A 541 -16.06 14.70 11.95
CA ILE A 541 -16.05 16.17 12.09
C ILE A 541 -15.27 16.75 10.91
N ARG A 542 -14.03 16.31 10.74
CA ARG A 542 -13.15 16.73 9.64
C ARG A 542 -12.03 15.72 9.40
N VAL A 543 -11.44 15.81 8.22
CA VAL A 543 -10.16 15.15 7.92
C VAL A 543 -9.03 16.06 8.38
N LEU A 544 -8.09 15.48 9.13
CA LEU A 544 -6.87 16.18 9.56
C LEU A 544 -5.82 16.01 8.45
N GLN A 545 -5.13 17.10 8.11
CA GLN A 545 -4.04 17.11 7.12
C GLN A 545 -2.74 16.61 7.74
#